data_AF-A0A534RRQ4-F1
#
_entry.id   AF-A0A534RRQ4-F1
#
_cell.length_a   1.000
_cell.length_b   1.000
_cell.length_c   1.000
_cell.angle_alpha   90.00
_cell.angle_beta   90.00
_cell.angle_gamma   90.00
#
_symmetry.space_group_name_H-M   'P 1'
#
loop_
_entity.id
_entity.type
_entity.pdbx_description
1 polymer ?
#
loop_
_entity_poly.entity_id
_entity_poly.type
_entity_poly.pdbx_seq_one_letter_code
_entity_poly.pdbx_strand_id
1 'polypeptide(L)'
;MADRVVIFTAHPGRIKRQVTIPHPRPRQKQDPALAEIARRILADLREEVRQTERAELGLDEDEQDGDRWERVRKSLEELGYLEAEEL
;
A
#
# COMPACT_ATOMS: atom_id res chain seq x y z
N MET A 1 -8.49 24.28 -12.41
CA MET A 1 -8.20 23.30 -11.33
C MET A 1 -9.50 22.68 -10.85
N ALA A 2 -9.52 21.35 -10.72
CA ALA A 2 -10.70 20.56 -10.35
C ALA A 2 -11.08 20.69 -8.86
N ASP A 3 -12.34 20.44 -8.54
CA ASP A 3 -12.88 20.45 -7.15
C ASP A 3 -12.95 19.05 -6.54
N ARG A 4 -12.76 18.03 -7.37
CA ARG A 4 -12.72 16.62 -6.99
C ARG A 4 -11.65 15.90 -7.77
N VAL A 5 -10.95 15.01 -7.09
CA VAL A 5 -10.00 14.05 -7.68
C VAL A 5 -10.50 12.65 -7.35
N VAL A 6 -10.56 11.78 -8.36
CA VAL A 6 -10.93 10.37 -8.19
C VAL A 6 -9.69 9.54 -8.46
N ILE A 7 -9.34 8.67 -7.53
CA ILE A 7 -8.21 7.76 -7.61
C ILE A 7 -8.76 6.39 -7.94
N PHE A 8 -8.38 5.87 -9.10
CA PHE A 8 -8.71 4.53 -9.53
C PHE A 8 -7.68 3.53 -9.01
N THR A 9 -8.11 2.28 -8.86
CA THR A 9 -7.17 1.16 -8.72
C THR A 9 -6.65 0.74 -10.08
N ALA A 10 -5.59 -0.04 -10.13
CA ALA A 10 -5.07 -0.65 -11.35
C ALA A 10 -6.06 -1.63 -11.99
N HIS A 11 -6.91 -2.26 -11.17
CA HIS A 11 -8.04 -3.04 -11.65
C HIS A 11 -9.11 -2.11 -12.24
N PRO A 12 -9.47 -2.26 -13.53
CA PRO A 12 -10.40 -1.37 -14.18
C PRO A 12 -11.77 -1.39 -13.51
N GLY A 13 -12.37 -0.21 -13.36
CA GLY A 13 -13.74 -0.05 -12.82
C GLY A 13 -13.85 0.02 -11.29
N ARG A 14 -12.73 0.06 -10.57
CA ARG A 14 -12.71 0.20 -9.10
C ARG A 14 -12.14 1.57 -8.70
N ILE A 15 -12.91 2.31 -7.90
CA ILE A 15 -12.48 3.59 -7.33
C ILE A 15 -11.88 3.32 -5.96
N LYS A 16 -10.61 3.64 -5.78
CA LYS A 16 -9.91 3.56 -4.50
C LYS A 16 -10.35 4.67 -3.56
N ARG A 17 -10.47 5.89 -4.10
CA ARG A 17 -10.80 7.07 -3.28
C ARG A 17 -11.36 8.21 -4.10
N GLN A 18 -12.20 9.01 -3.47
CA GLN A 18 -12.59 10.32 -3.96
C GLN A 18 -12.09 11.39 -2.97
N VAL A 19 -11.37 12.37 -3.49
CA VAL A 19 -10.79 13.48 -2.72
C VAL A 19 -11.50 14.76 -3.13
N THR A 20 -12.24 15.35 -2.21
CA THR A 20 -12.81 16.70 -2.38
C THR A 20 -11.73 17.72 -2.05
N ILE A 21 -11.62 18.79 -2.84
CA ILE A 21 -10.70 19.89 -2.58
C ILE A 21 -11.49 21.11 -2.07
N PRO A 22 -11.68 21.24 -0.75
CA PRO A 22 -12.49 22.31 -0.14
C PRO A 22 -11.71 23.64 -0.08
N HIS A 23 -11.01 24.01 -1.15
CA HIS A 23 -10.18 25.21 -1.19
C HIS A 23 -10.77 26.23 -2.18
N PRO A 24 -11.02 27.48 -1.75
CA PRO A 24 -11.63 28.51 -2.59
C PRO A 24 -10.73 28.89 -3.76
N ARG A 25 -11.32 29.44 -4.84
CA ARG A 25 -10.56 29.96 -5.98
C ARG A 25 -10.29 31.47 -5.79
N PRO A 26 -9.17 32.01 -6.32
CA PRO A 26 -8.09 31.35 -7.07
C PRO A 26 -7.09 30.62 -6.16
N ARG A 27 -6.68 29.41 -6.55
CA ARG A 27 -5.75 28.58 -5.75
C ARG A 27 -4.30 28.87 -6.12
N GLN A 28 -3.45 29.02 -5.11
CA GLN A 28 -2.00 29.12 -5.29
C GLN A 28 -1.37 27.76 -5.06
N LYS A 29 -0.46 27.34 -5.96
CA LYS A 29 0.25 26.05 -5.83
C LYS A 29 1.08 25.95 -4.56
N GLN A 30 1.47 27.09 -4.02
CA GLN A 30 2.34 27.22 -2.84
C GLN A 30 1.55 27.12 -1.53
N ASP A 31 0.21 27.08 -1.59
CA ASP A 31 -0.63 26.93 -0.42
C ASP A 31 -0.30 25.60 0.29
N PRO A 32 0.13 25.62 1.56
CA PRO A 32 0.50 24.41 2.28
C PRO A 32 -0.61 23.38 2.39
N ALA A 33 -1.88 23.81 2.50
CA ALA A 33 -3.02 22.91 2.56
C ALA A 33 -3.27 22.23 1.22
N LEU A 34 -3.10 22.96 0.11
CA LEU A 34 -3.19 22.37 -1.23
C LEU A 34 -2.03 21.42 -1.52
N ALA A 35 -0.81 21.77 -1.09
CA ALA A 35 0.37 20.93 -1.20
C ALA A 35 0.20 19.62 -0.42
N GLU A 36 -0.39 19.67 0.77
CA GLU A 36 -0.69 18.48 1.57
C GLU A 36 -1.71 17.55 0.88
N ILE A 37 -2.77 18.11 0.31
CA ILE A 37 -3.75 17.33 -0.48
C ILE A 37 -3.05 16.66 -1.67
N ALA A 38 -2.18 17.39 -2.38
CA ALA A 38 -1.42 16.85 -3.51
C ALA A 38 -0.47 15.72 -3.07
N ARG A 39 0.23 15.87 -1.94
CA ARG A 39 1.09 14.82 -1.37
C ARG A 39 0.31 13.54 -1.10
N ARG A 40 -0.87 13.65 -0.50
CA ARG A 40 -1.73 12.47 -0.20
C ARG A 40 -2.16 11.76 -1.47
N ILE A 41 -2.67 12.50 -2.46
CA ILE A 41 -3.07 11.92 -3.75
C ILE A 41 -1.90 11.19 -4.43
N LEU A 42 -0.70 11.78 -4.39
CA LEU A 42 0.49 11.17 -4.96
C LEU A 42 0.95 9.92 -4.19
N ALA A 43 0.82 9.91 -2.87
CA ALA A 43 1.10 8.74 -2.05
C ALA A 43 0.17 7.58 -2.42
N ASP A 44 -1.13 7.86 -2.56
CA ASP A 44 -2.14 6.86 -2.95
C ASP A 44 -1.88 6.28 -4.34
N LEU A 45 -1.44 7.13 -5.27
CA LEU A 45 -1.09 6.71 -6.62
C LEU A 45 0.17 5.83 -6.63
N ARG A 46 1.19 6.19 -5.83
CA ARG A 46 2.41 5.38 -5.70
C ARG A 46 2.14 4.03 -5.07
N GLU A 47 1.28 4.00 -4.06
CA GLU A 47 0.78 2.74 -3.46
C GLU A 47 0.19 1.85 -4.56
N GLU A 48 -0.69 2.40 -5.40
CA GLU A 48 -1.35 1.63 -6.45
C GLU A 48 -0.37 1.09 -7.50
N VAL A 49 0.60 1.91 -7.91
CA VAL A 49 1.66 1.49 -8.84
C VAL A 49 2.48 0.34 -8.23
N ARG A 50 2.90 0.46 -6.97
CA ARG A 50 3.66 -0.60 -6.29
C ARG A 50 2.86 -1.89 -6.15
N GLN A 51 1.59 -1.82 -5.77
CA GLN A 51 0.73 -3.00 -5.65
C GLN A 51 0.60 -3.70 -7.02
N THR A 52 0.49 -2.93 -8.10
CA THR A 52 0.47 -3.47 -9.46
C THR A 52 1.78 -4.14 -9.83
N GLU A 53 2.91 -3.48 -9.58
CA GLU A 53 4.25 -4.04 -9.84
C GLU A 53 4.47 -5.34 -9.06
N ARG A 54 4.04 -5.40 -7.79
CA ARG A 54 4.14 -6.61 -6.96
C ARG A 54 3.28 -7.74 -7.52
N ALA A 55 2.04 -7.46 -7.90
CA ALA A 55 1.15 -8.44 -8.51
C ALA A 55 1.68 -8.96 -9.85
N GLU A 56 2.23 -8.08 -10.69
CA GLU A 56 2.86 -8.48 -11.96
C GLU A 56 4.11 -9.33 -11.77
N LEU A 57 4.90 -9.05 -10.73
CA LEU A 57 6.08 -9.84 -10.36
C LEU A 57 5.73 -11.13 -9.62
N GLY A 58 4.45 -11.41 -9.34
CA GLY A 58 4.01 -12.54 -8.52
C GLY A 58 4.52 -12.48 -7.08
N LEU A 59 4.87 -11.28 -6.62
CA LEU A 59 5.31 -10.98 -5.24
C LEU A 59 4.11 -10.59 -4.36
N ASP A 60 2.94 -11.13 -4.68
CA ASP A 60 1.77 -11.01 -3.82
C ASP A 60 2.20 -11.45 -2.42
N GLU A 61 2.15 -10.52 -1.47
CA GLU A 61 2.37 -10.88 -0.08
C GLU A 61 1.34 -11.95 0.23
N ASP A 62 1.81 -13.15 0.51
CA ASP A 62 1.01 -14.24 1.04
C ASP A 62 0.19 -13.66 2.20
N GLU A 63 -1.08 -13.31 1.95
CA GLU A 63 -2.03 -12.85 2.96
C GLU A 63 -2.39 -13.99 3.95
N GLN A 64 -1.59 -15.06 3.99
CA GLN A 64 -1.62 -16.12 5.00
C GLN A 64 -0.20 -16.64 5.32
N ASP A 65 0.77 -15.77 5.58
CA ASP A 65 2.06 -16.18 6.18
C ASP A 65 1.96 -16.43 7.71
N GLY A 66 0.78 -16.85 8.21
CA GLY A 66 0.67 -17.48 9.53
C GLY A 66 1.07 -18.95 9.48
N ASP A 67 0.65 -19.63 8.42
CA ASP A 67 0.79 -21.09 8.26
C ASP A 67 2.14 -21.50 7.64
N ARG A 68 2.81 -20.58 6.94
CA ARG A 68 4.11 -20.84 6.30
C ARG A 68 5.27 -20.73 7.29
N TRP A 69 5.29 -19.71 8.17
CA TRP A 69 6.27 -19.68 9.27
C TRP A 69 6.05 -20.80 10.29
N GLU A 70 4.81 -21.23 10.52
CA GLU A 70 4.53 -22.37 11.39
C GLU A 70 5.04 -23.70 10.80
N ARG A 71 4.90 -23.91 9.49
CA ARG A 71 5.52 -25.05 8.80
C ARG A 71 7.04 -25.01 8.84
N VAL A 72 7.64 -23.84 8.59
CA VAL A 72 9.09 -23.67 8.66
C VAL A 72 9.59 -23.93 10.09
N ARG A 73 8.93 -23.37 11.11
CA ARG A 73 9.23 -23.61 12.53
C ARG A 73 9.15 -25.10 12.87
N LYS A 74 8.05 -25.76 12.50
CA LYS A 74 7.86 -27.21 12.76
C LYS A 74 8.92 -28.06 12.06
N SER A 75 9.27 -27.75 10.81
CA SER A 75 10.35 -28.44 10.10
C SER A 75 11.72 -28.21 10.74
N LEU A 76 12.00 -27.00 11.26
CA LEU A 76 13.24 -26.71 11.97
C LEU A 76 13.31 -27.41 13.34
N GLU A 77 12.18 -27.56 14.04
CA GLU A 77 12.05 -28.38 15.25
C GLU A 77 12.28 -29.87 14.94
N GLU A 78 11.64 -30.42 13.90
CA GLU A 78 11.81 -31.81 13.47
C GLU A 78 13.25 -32.13 13.04
N LEU A 79 13.94 -31.16 12.44
CA LEU A 79 15.34 -31.28 12.04
C LEU A 79 16.32 -31.00 13.21
N GLY A 80 15.82 -30.67 14.40
CA GLY A 80 16.64 -30.41 15.58
C GLY A 80 17.46 -29.12 15.54
N TYR A 81 17.09 -28.17 14.67
CA TYR A 81 17.75 -26.86 14.56
C TYR A 81 17.21 -25.83 15.56
N LEU A 82 16.08 -26.12 16.20
CA LEU A 82 15.48 -25.30 17.26
C LEU A 82 15.56 -26.00 18.61
N GLU A 83 16.73 -26.54 18.97
CA GLU A 83 17.06 -26.73 20.39
C GLU A 83 17.50 -25.37 20.90
N ALA A 84 16.68 -24.78 21.78
CA ALA A 84 16.88 -23.46 22.32
C ALA A 84 18.29 -23.32 22.92
N GLU A 85 19.05 -22.35 22.42
CA GLU A 85 20.14 -21.77 23.18
C GLU A 85 19.49 -21.00 24.34
N GLU A 86 19.16 -21.72 25.42
CA GLU A 86 18.95 -21.11 26.73
C GLU A 86 20.30 -20.65 27.28
N LEU A 87 20.46 -19.32 27.27
CA LEU A 87 21.40 -18.46 28.02
C LEU A 87 22.88 -18.42 27.60
#